data_AF-A0A534P5J8-F1
#
_entry.id   AF-A0A534P5J8-F1
#
_cell.length_a   1.000
_cell.length_b   1.000
_cell.length_c   1.000
_cell.angle_alpha   90.00
_cell.angle_beta   90.00
_cell.angle_gamma   90.00
#
_symmetry.space_group_name_H-M   'P 1'
#
loop_
_entity.id
_entity.type
_entity.pdbx_description
1 polymer ?
#
loop_
_entity_poly.entity_id
_entity_poly.type
_entity_poly.pdbx_seq_one_letter_code
_entity_poly.pdbx_strand_id
1 'polypeptide(L)' 'MFARDLLKDRVIVVTGGGTGLGAEMVRRFSELGAKIAVLGRRKEKLDAILS' A
#
# COMPACT_ATOMS: atom_id res chain seq x y z
N MET A 1 3.96 -14.17 -12.90
CA MET A 1 2.77 -13.62 -12.21
C MET A 1 2.76 -14.15 -10.78
N PHE A 2 2.38 -13.33 -9.78
CA PHE A 2 2.33 -13.75 -8.38
C PHE A 2 0.99 -14.40 -8.02
N ALA A 3 0.97 -15.28 -7.02
CA ALA A 3 -0.27 -15.78 -6.41
C ALA A 3 -1.10 -14.62 -5.84
N ARG A 4 -2.44 -14.73 -5.93
CA ARG A 4 -3.38 -13.65 -5.56
C ARG A 4 -3.32 -13.27 -4.08
N ASP A 5 -2.92 -14.18 -3.22
CA ASP A 5 -2.93 -14.05 -1.76
C ASP A 5 -1.52 -14.22 -1.18
N LEU A 6 -0.49 -13.98 -2.00
CA LEU A 6 0.92 -14.14 -1.62
C LEU A 6 1.28 -13.42 -0.32
N LEU A 7 0.61 -12.31 0.00
CA LEU A 7 0.86 -11.48 1.17
C LEU A 7 -0.28 -11.51 2.20
N LYS A 8 -1.18 -12.51 2.11
CA LYS A 8 -2.24 -12.70 3.08
C LYS A 8 -1.69 -12.77 4.50
N ASP A 9 -2.40 -12.15 5.43
CA ASP A 9 -2.07 -12.07 6.87
C ASP A 9 -0.74 -11.35 7.20
N ARG A 10 -0.10 -10.70 6.21
CA ARG A 10 1.07 -9.84 6.42
C ARG A 10 0.65 -8.40 6.70
N VAL A 11 1.39 -7.75 7.58
CA VAL A 11 1.31 -6.30 7.83
C VAL A 11 2.54 -5.65 7.23
N ILE A 12 2.36 -4.64 6.39
CA ILE A 12 3.44 -3.94 5.68
C ILE A 12 3.32 -2.43 5.93
N VAL A 13 4.45 -1.79 6.23
CA VAL A 13 4.56 -0.34 6.40
C VAL A 13 5.23 0.25 5.18
N VAL A 14 4.58 1.22 4.52
CA VAL A 14 5.11 1.91 3.34
C VAL A 14 5.33 3.39 3.65
N THR A 15 6.59 3.83 3.68
CA THR A 15 6.95 5.25 3.77
C THR A 15 6.91 5.91 2.40
N GLY A 16 6.44 7.15 2.32
CA GLY A 16 6.31 7.86 1.04
C GLY A 16 5.20 7.30 0.15
N GLY A 17 4.23 6.57 0.71
CA GLY A 17 3.23 5.82 -0.05
C GLY A 17 2.11 6.65 -0.68
N GLY A 18 2.14 7.99 -0.58
CA GLY A 18 1.09 8.85 -1.13
C GLY A 18 1.21 9.17 -2.62
N THR A 19 2.33 8.86 -3.28
CA THR A 19 2.55 9.18 -4.71
C THR A 19 3.58 8.24 -5.36
N GLY A 20 3.59 8.17 -6.70
CA GLY A 20 4.62 7.50 -7.47
C GLY A 20 4.77 6.02 -7.11
N LEU A 21 6.02 5.55 -7.01
CA LEU A 21 6.32 4.15 -6.68
C LEU A 21 5.73 3.71 -5.33
N GLY A 22 5.72 4.61 -4.33
CA GLY A 22 5.13 4.33 -3.03
C GLY A 22 3.65 3.98 -3.12
N ALA A 23 2.90 4.74 -3.92
CA ALA A 23 1.47 4.50 -4.13
C ALA A 23 1.21 3.18 -4.88
N GLU A 24 2.00 2.88 -5.90
CA GLU A 24 1.87 1.61 -6.63
C GLU A 24 2.25 0.39 -5.78
N MET A 25 3.23 0.53 -4.89
CA MET A 25 3.53 -0.51 -3.90
C MET A 25 2.35 -0.76 -2.97
N VAL A 26 1.74 0.31 -2.41
CA VAL A 26 0.55 0.18 -1.55
C VAL A 26 -0.57 -0.57 -2.28
N ARG A 27 -0.91 -0.15 -3.51
CA ARG A 27 -1.95 -0.79 -4.33
C ARG A 27 -1.63 -2.27 -4.56
N ARG A 28 -0.43 -2.55 -5.07
CA ARG A 28 -0.04 -3.90 -5.45
C ARG A 28 0.03 -4.85 -4.25
N PHE A 29 0.52 -4.40 -3.10
CA PHE A 29 0.58 -5.23 -1.90
C PHE A 29 -0.80 -5.46 -1.29
N SER A 30 -1.68 -4.46 -1.35
CA SER A 30 -3.08 -4.60 -0.93
C SER A 30 -3.83 -5.62 -1.80
N GLU A 31 -3.63 -5.59 -3.12
CA GLU A 31 -4.17 -6.61 -4.05
C GLU A 31 -3.70 -8.03 -3.74
N LEU A 32 -2.51 -8.18 -3.17
CA LEU A 32 -1.92 -9.46 -2.79
C LEU A 32 -2.33 -9.93 -1.38
N GLY A 33 -3.24 -9.21 -0.72
CA GLY A 33 -3.84 -9.59 0.56
C GLY A 33 -3.16 -9.04 1.83
N ALA A 34 -2.20 -8.11 1.68
CA ALA A 34 -1.55 -7.49 2.84
C ALA A 34 -2.45 -6.45 3.53
N LYS A 35 -2.29 -6.31 4.85
CA LYS A 35 -2.73 -5.13 5.60
C LYS A 35 -1.64 -4.06 5.52
N ILE A 36 -1.97 -2.85 5.10
CA ILE A 36 -1.00 -1.80 4.80
C ILE A 36 -1.15 -0.62 5.77
N ALA A 37 -0.03 -0.15 6.32
CA ALA A 37 0.07 1.17 6.94
C ALA A 37 0.87 2.10 6.02
N VAL A 38 0.30 3.26 5.67
CA VAL A 38 0.91 4.23 4.75
C VAL A 38 1.36 5.47 5.50
N LEU A 39 2.63 5.85 5.35
CA LEU A 39 3.21 7.03 5.99
C LEU A 39 3.55 8.08 4.95
N GLY A 40 3.21 9.33 5.25
CA GLY A 40 3.57 10.49 4.46
C GLY A 40 3.18 11.80 5.12
N ARG A 41 3.67 12.92 4.56
CA ARG A 41 3.49 14.26 5.13
C ARG A 41 2.18 14.93 4.76
N ARG A 42 1.60 14.57 3.60
CA ARG A 42 0.44 15.23 3.01
C ARG A 42 -0.76 14.32 3.12
N LYS A 43 -1.69 14.65 4.01
CA LYS A 43 -2.83 13.79 4.33
C LYS A 43 -3.71 13.54 3.11
N GLU A 44 -3.93 14.55 2.28
CA GLU A 44 -4.78 14.47 1.09
C GLU A 44 -4.25 13.44 0.07
N LYS A 45 -2.93 13.28 0.01
CA LYS A 45 -2.28 12.28 -0.85
C LYS A 45 -2.38 10.86 -0.27
N LEU A 46 -2.43 10.72 1.06
CA LEU A 46 -2.62 9.43 1.70
C LEU A 46 -4.07 8.98 1.59
N ASP A 47 -5.01 9.88 1.87
CA ASP A 47 -6.45 9.60 1.79
C ASP A 47 -6.88 9.21 0.37
N ALA A 48 -6.25 9.78 -0.67
CA ALA A 48 -6.50 9.38 -2.07
C ALA A 48 -6.06 7.96 -2.43
N ILE A 49 -5.23 7.31 -1.60
CA ILE A 49 -4.76 5.93 -1.79
C ILE A 49 -5.50 4.95 -0.86
N LEU A 50 -6.03 5.44 0.25
CA LEU A 50 -6.78 4.67 1.24
C LEU A 50 -8.28 4.71 0.90
N SER A 51 -8.70 3.86 -0.04
CA SER A 51 -10.11 3.70 -0.44
C SER A 51 -10.54 2.24 -0.34
#